data_AF-A0A179T1J2-F1
#
_entry.id   AF-A0A179T1J2-F1
#
_cell.length_a   1.000
_cell.length_b   1.000
_cell.length_c   1.000
_cell.angle_alpha   90.00
_cell.angle_beta   90.00
_cell.angle_gamma   90.00
#
_symmetry.space_group_name_H-M   'P 1'
#
loop_
_entity.id
_entity.type
_entity.pdbx_description
1 polymer ?
#
loop_
_entity_poly.entity_id
_entity_poly.type
_entity_poly.pdbx_seq_one_letter_code
_entity_poly.pdbx_strand_id
1 'polypeptide(L)'
;MYQNFYPHTPVYGYTGNLYNNYPNMQWPNNEYRLTNFTQHVGKLMAAPADVEGYFPKGTRIFIHRTYFDNEGQQMVIVVYPFQNPNTGMSSVRSRTFSALQLDGIQPI
;
A
#
# COMPACT_ATOMS: atom_id res chain seq x y z
N MET A 1 31.03 -20.12 34.85
CA MET A 1 31.32 -18.93 34.04
C MET A 1 30.09 -18.66 33.19
N TYR A 2 29.42 -17.52 33.41
CA TYR A 2 28.14 -17.20 32.78
C TYR A 2 28.35 -16.67 31.36
N GLN A 3 27.64 -17.27 30.42
CA GLN A 3 27.66 -16.92 29.00
C GLN A 3 26.73 -15.72 28.78
N ASN A 4 27.31 -14.56 28.43
CA ASN A 4 26.58 -13.35 28.08
C ASN A 4 25.81 -13.57 26.76
N PHE A 5 24.50 -13.77 26.86
CA PHE A 5 23.58 -13.69 25.73
C PHE A 5 23.30 -12.22 25.43
N TYR A 6 23.90 -11.70 24.36
CA TYR A 6 23.49 -10.43 23.77
C TYR A 6 22.04 -10.53 23.28
N PRO A 7 21.21 -9.48 23.44
CA PRO A 7 19.86 -9.48 22.90
C PRO A 7 19.95 -9.50 21.37
N HIS A 8 19.36 -10.53 20.75
CA HIS A 8 19.09 -10.54 19.33
C HIS A 8 18.23 -9.32 18.99
N THR A 9 18.85 -8.28 18.44
CA THR A 9 18.14 -7.30 17.63
C THR A 9 17.46 -8.07 16.50
N PRO A 10 16.14 -7.95 16.30
CA PRO A 10 15.53 -8.48 15.10
C PRO A 10 16.14 -7.72 13.93
N VAL A 11 17.01 -8.39 13.18
CA VAL A 11 17.42 -7.94 11.86
C VAL A 11 16.11 -7.87 11.09
N TYR A 12 15.58 -6.66 10.91
CA TYR A 12 14.57 -6.37 9.92
C TYR A 12 15.23 -6.67 8.57
N GLY A 13 15.18 -7.95 8.20
CA GLY A 13 15.50 -8.42 6.88
C GLY A 13 14.57 -7.66 5.95
N TYR A 14 15.15 -6.72 5.21
CA TYR A 14 14.63 -6.33 3.92
C TYR A 14 14.35 -7.63 3.15
N THR A 15 13.10 -8.09 3.13
CA THR A 15 12.63 -9.04 2.12
C THR A 15 12.41 -8.28 0.81
N GLY A 16 13.44 -7.57 0.36
CA GLY A 16 13.63 -7.27 -1.05
C GLY A 16 14.12 -8.54 -1.73
N ASN A 17 13.29 -9.59 -1.76
CA ASN A 17 13.61 -10.88 -2.39
C ASN A 17 12.37 -11.75 -2.64
N LEU A 18 11.25 -11.14 -3.03
CA LEU A 18 10.23 -11.87 -3.81
C LEU A 18 10.47 -11.76 -5.33
N TYR A 19 11.44 -10.94 -5.75
CA TYR A 19 11.83 -10.78 -7.16
C TYR A 19 12.76 -11.88 -7.70
N ASN A 20 13.37 -12.70 -6.83
CA ASN A 20 14.43 -13.63 -7.24
C ASN A 20 13.98 -15.07 -7.56
N ASN A 21 12.67 -15.36 -7.56
CA ASN A 21 12.15 -16.71 -7.87
C ASN A 21 11.68 -16.91 -9.32
N TYR A 22 11.81 -15.91 -10.20
CA TYR A 22 11.41 -16.04 -11.61
C TYR A 22 12.53 -15.54 -12.55
N PRO A 23 13.62 -16.31 -12.75
CA PRO A 23 14.76 -15.89 -13.55
C PRO A 23 14.48 -15.73 -15.06
N ASN A 24 13.26 -16.05 -15.52
CA ASN A 24 12.86 -15.99 -16.94
C ASN A 24 11.61 -15.14 -17.22
N MET A 25 11.08 -14.38 -16.26
CA MET A 25 10.02 -13.43 -16.59
C MET A 25 10.64 -12.14 -17.15
N GLN A 26 10.80 -12.10 -18.47
CA GLN A 26 10.93 -10.84 -19.20
C GLN A 26 9.58 -10.13 -19.17
N TRP A 27 9.38 -9.32 -18.13
CA TRP A 27 8.25 -8.40 -18.06
C TRP A 27 8.43 -7.35 -19.16
N PRO A 28 7.45 -7.15 -20.05
CA PRO A 28 7.52 -6.13 -21.08
C PRO A 28 7.83 -4.77 -20.45
N ASN A 29 8.82 -4.06 -20.99
CA ASN A 29 9.26 -2.72 -20.55
C ASN A 29 8.16 -1.62 -20.58
N ASN A 30 6.89 -1.98 -20.87
CA ASN A 30 5.72 -1.10 -20.79
C ASN A 30 5.01 -1.14 -19.42
N GLU A 31 5.37 -2.04 -18.51
CA GLU A 31 4.66 -2.26 -17.22
C GLU A 31 5.21 -1.43 -16.05
N TYR A 32 6.15 -0.53 -16.31
CA TYR A 32 6.72 0.42 -15.35
C TYR A 32 5.85 1.67 -15.08
N ARG A 33 4.51 1.57 -15.15
CA ARG A 33 3.65 2.63 -14.58
C ARG A 33 3.60 2.46 -13.06
N LEU A 34 4.66 2.97 -12.42
CA LEU A 34 4.81 3.46 -11.05
C LEU A 34 3.52 3.54 -10.19
N THR A 35 2.99 2.42 -9.71
CA THR A 35 1.97 2.40 -8.65
C THR A 35 2.52 1.78 -7.35
N ASN A 36 3.84 1.81 -7.14
CA ASN A 36 4.47 1.10 -6.02
C ASN A 36 4.22 1.79 -4.67
N PHE A 37 3.04 1.54 -4.07
CA PHE A 37 2.66 2.05 -2.76
C PHE A 37 3.49 1.47 -1.59
N THR A 38 4.37 0.50 -1.85
CA THR A 38 5.18 -0.15 -0.80
C THR A 38 6.08 0.83 -0.06
N GLN A 39 6.61 1.85 -0.75
CA GLN A 39 7.45 2.90 -0.13
C GLN A 39 6.68 3.84 0.82
N HIS A 40 5.35 3.85 0.71
CA HIS A 40 4.44 4.67 1.49
C HIS A 40 3.83 3.90 2.67
N VAL A 41 4.09 2.60 2.81
CA VAL A 41 3.63 1.79 3.95
C VAL A 41 4.12 2.41 5.26
N GLY A 42 3.19 2.55 6.22
CA GLY A 42 3.46 3.17 7.52
C GLY A 42 3.52 4.71 7.48
N LYS A 43 3.18 5.35 6.36
CA LYS A 43 3.23 6.80 6.19
C LYS A 43 1.87 7.37 5.79
N LEU A 44 1.65 8.63 6.18
CA LEU A 44 0.60 9.47 5.62
C LEU A 44 1.05 10.02 4.27
N MET A 45 0.15 9.98 3.30
CA MET A 45 0.32 10.64 2.01
C MET A 45 -0.97 11.35 1.61
N ALA A 46 -0.88 12.23 0.62
CA ALA A 46 -2.08 12.78 -0.02
C ALA A 46 -2.60 11.78 -1.04
N ALA A 47 -3.91 11.55 -1.06
CA ALA A 47 -4.56 10.72 -2.08
C ALA A 47 -4.22 11.27 -3.49
N PRO A 48 -3.66 10.46 -4.40
CA PRO A 48 -3.19 10.97 -5.69
C PRO A 48 -4.33 11.23 -6.68
N ALA A 49 -5.46 10.53 -6.52
CA ALA A 49 -6.67 10.70 -7.30
C ALA A 49 -7.93 10.70 -6.42
N ASP A 50 -9.07 11.04 -7.05
CA ASP A 50 -10.38 10.89 -6.45
C ASP A 50 -10.77 9.41 -6.45
N VAL A 51 -11.17 8.89 -5.30
CA VAL A 51 -11.71 7.53 -5.18
C VAL A 51 -13.20 7.65 -4.86
N GLU A 52 -14.01 7.52 -5.90
CA GLU A 52 -15.46 7.72 -5.85
C GLU A 52 -16.10 6.91 -4.71
N GLY A 53 -16.90 7.59 -3.89
CA GLY A 53 -17.57 7.00 -2.72
C GLY A 53 -16.71 6.89 -1.45
N TYR A 54 -15.42 7.23 -1.48
CA TYR A 54 -14.53 7.12 -0.32
C TYR A 54 -13.89 8.43 0.09
N PHE A 55 -13.10 9.04 -0.80
CA PHE A 55 -12.38 10.28 -0.51
C PHE A 55 -11.94 10.99 -1.79
N PRO A 56 -11.90 12.33 -1.77
CA PRO A 56 -11.35 13.11 -2.88
C PRO A 56 -9.81 13.08 -2.88
N LYS A 57 -9.24 13.47 -4.03
CA LYS A 57 -7.82 13.75 -4.22
C LYS A 57 -7.34 14.75 -3.16
N GLY A 58 -6.11 14.54 -2.67
CA GLY A 58 -5.50 15.40 -1.65
C GLY A 58 -5.87 15.01 -0.22
N THR A 59 -6.86 14.14 -0.01
CA THR A 59 -7.19 13.63 1.32
C THR A 59 -5.97 12.97 1.97
N ARG A 60 -5.71 13.27 3.25
CA ARG A 60 -4.64 12.64 4.00
C ARG A 60 -5.02 11.19 4.29
N ILE A 61 -4.36 10.26 3.63
CA ILE A 61 -4.56 8.82 3.76
C ILE A 61 -3.31 8.16 4.34
N PHE A 62 -3.50 7.09 5.10
CA PHE A 62 -2.42 6.29 5.66
C PHE A 62 -2.36 4.94 4.96
N ILE A 63 -1.19 4.58 4.43
CA ILE A 63 -0.99 3.27 3.80
C ILE A 63 -0.61 2.27 4.88
N HIS A 64 -1.52 1.37 5.23
CA HIS A 64 -1.28 0.39 6.28
C HIS A 64 -0.41 -0.77 5.79
N ARG A 65 -0.73 -1.31 4.60
CA ARG A 65 -0.04 -2.47 4.02
C ARG A 65 -0.30 -2.55 2.52
N THR A 66 0.63 -3.15 1.78
CA THR A 66 0.45 -3.58 0.39
C THR A 66 0.64 -5.09 0.26
N TYR A 67 0.00 -5.71 -0.73
CA TYR A 67 0.20 -7.11 -1.13
C TYR A 67 -0.17 -7.29 -2.62
N PHE A 68 0.17 -8.42 -3.22
CA PHE A 68 -0.29 -8.80 -4.56
C PHE A 68 -1.37 -9.86 -4.43
N ASP A 69 -2.44 -9.74 -5.19
CA ASP A 69 -3.46 -10.79 -5.26
C ASP A 69 -3.05 -11.94 -6.21
N ASN A 70 -3.95 -12.90 -6.39
CA ASN A 70 -3.70 -14.07 -7.23
C ASN A 70 -3.59 -13.74 -8.73
N GLU A 71 -4.03 -12.55 -9.15
CA GLU A 71 -3.95 -12.05 -10.53
C GLU A 71 -2.71 -11.18 -10.75
N GLY A 72 -1.89 -11.00 -9.71
CA GLY A 72 -0.69 -10.15 -9.75
C GLY A 72 -1.01 -8.66 -9.62
N GLN A 73 -2.25 -8.29 -9.26
CA GLN A 73 -2.61 -6.89 -9.03
C GLN A 73 -2.11 -6.44 -7.66
N GLN A 74 -1.44 -5.29 -7.61
CA GLN A 74 -1.04 -4.68 -6.35
C GLN A 74 -2.28 -4.14 -5.63
N MET A 75 -2.53 -4.66 -4.42
CA MET A 75 -3.58 -4.24 -3.52
C MET A 75 -2.99 -3.44 -2.35
N VAL A 76 -3.73 -2.44 -1.90
CA VAL A 76 -3.29 -1.46 -0.91
C VAL A 76 -4.39 -1.29 0.14
N ILE A 77 -4.05 -1.52 1.40
CA ILE A 77 -4.94 -1.27 2.53
C ILE A 77 -4.73 0.18 2.97
N VAL A 78 -5.77 0.99 2.81
CA VAL A 78 -5.75 2.42 3.07
C VAL A 78 -6.66 2.75 4.25
N VAL A 79 -6.12 3.53 5.18
CA VAL A 79 -6.85 4.10 6.31
C VAL A 79 -7.07 5.59 6.03
N TYR A 80 -8.31 6.04 6.07
CA TYR A 80 -8.71 7.40 5.67
C TYR A 80 -9.77 8.00 6.61
N PRO A 81 -9.79 9.34 6.75
CA PRO A 81 -10.82 10.02 7.52
C PRO A 81 -12.16 9.99 6.78
N PHE A 82 -13.25 9.84 7.53
CA PHE A 82 -14.60 9.90 7.02
C PHE A 82 -15.48 10.73 7.94
N GLN A 83 -16.16 11.73 7.37
CA GLN A 83 -17.18 12.49 8.06
C GLN A 83 -18.55 12.02 7.61
N ASN A 84 -19.39 11.59 8.55
CA ASN A 84 -20.75 11.21 8.24
C ASN A 84 -21.54 12.46 7.81
N PRO A 85 -22.09 12.52 6.59
CA PRO A 85 -22.79 13.72 6.10
C PRO A 85 -24.09 14.00 6.88
N ASN A 86 -24.70 12.99 7.49
CA ASN A 86 -25.97 13.13 8.22
C ASN A 86 -25.76 13.57 9.67
N THR A 87 -24.70 13.10 10.33
CA THR A 87 -24.46 13.36 11.77
C THR A 87 -23.30 14.31 12.04
N GLY A 88 -22.49 14.64 11.03
CA GLY A 88 -21.27 15.45 11.18
C GLY A 88 -20.13 14.74 11.92
N MET A 89 -20.36 13.53 12.43
CA MET A 89 -19.38 12.80 13.24
C MET A 89 -18.20 12.33 12.40
N SER A 90 -16.99 12.63 12.88
CA SER A 90 -15.74 12.20 12.25
C SER A 90 -15.30 10.83 12.77
N SER A 91 -14.84 9.99 11.85
CA SER A 91 -14.34 8.65 12.12
C SER A 91 -13.19 8.32 11.18
N VAL A 92 -12.51 7.21 11.46
CA VAL A 92 -11.48 6.66 10.58
C VAL A 92 -11.99 5.34 10.02
N ARG A 93 -11.82 5.14 8.71
CA ARG A 93 -12.20 3.91 8.00
C ARG A 93 -10.98 3.27 7.39
N SER A 94 -11.03 1.95 7.21
CA SER A 94 -10.01 1.17 6.51
C SER A 94 -10.67 0.42 5.35
N ARG A 95 -10.02 0.43 4.18
CA ARG A 95 -10.48 -0.32 3.01
C ARG A 95 -9.31 -0.72 2.12
N THR A 96 -9.47 -1.86 1.45
CA THR A 96 -8.54 -2.31 0.41
C THR A 96 -8.95 -1.75 -0.95
N PHE A 97 -7.99 -1.21 -1.67
CA PHE A 97 -8.12 -0.72 -3.05
C PHE A 97 -7.04 -1.36 -3.91
N SER A 98 -7.29 -1.48 -5.21
CA SER A 98 -6.16 -1.73 -6.13
C SER A 98 -5.30 -0.48 -6.23
N ALA A 99 -4.01 -0.66 -6.48
CA ALA A 99 -3.07 0.44 -6.66
C ALA A 99 -3.50 1.34 -7.84
N LEU A 100 -3.99 0.72 -8.93
CA LEU A 100 -4.54 1.43 -10.09
C LEU A 100 -5.73 2.31 -9.70
N GLN A 101 -6.66 1.79 -8.90
CA GLN A 101 -7.82 2.56 -8.43
C GLN A 101 -7.39 3.76 -7.58
N LEU A 102 -6.40 3.58 -6.70
CA LEU A 102 -5.86 4.67 -5.88
C LEU A 102 -5.18 5.75 -6.72
N ASP A 103 -4.46 5.36 -7.77
CA ASP A 103 -3.83 6.26 -8.72
C ASP A 103 -4.81 6.85 -9.76
N GLY A 104 -6.10 6.49 -9.69
CA GLY A 104 -7.12 6.97 -10.62
C GLY A 104 -6.98 6.41 -12.03
N ILE A 105 -6.26 5.31 -12.19
CA ILE A 105 -6.11 4.60 -13.46
C ILE A 105 -7.29 3.64 -13.59
N GLN A 106 -8.16 3.87 -14.58
CA GLN A 106 -9.24 2.95 -14.89
C GLN A 106 -8.68 1.65 -15.50
N PRO A 107 -9.17 0.47 -15.08
CA PRO A 107 -8.85 -0.78 -15.78
C PRO A 107 -9.36 -0.68 -17.22
N ILE A 108 -8.51 -1.07 -18.17
CA ILE A 108 -8.75 -1.04 -19.61
C ILE A 108 -9.54 -2.27 -20.04
#